data_AF-A0A183NLF5-F1
#
_entry.id   AF-A0A183NLF5-F1
#
_cell.length_a   1.000
_cell.length_b   1.000
_cell.length_c   1.000
_cell.angle_alpha   90.00
_cell.angle_beta   90.00
_cell.angle_gamma   90.00
#
_symmetry.space_group_name_H-M   'P 1'
#
loop_
_entity.id
_entity.type
_entity.pdbx_description
1 polymer ?
#
loop_
_entity_poly.entity_id
_entity_poly.type
_entity_poly.pdbx_seq_one_letter_code
_entity_poly.pdbx_strand_id
1 'polypeptide(L)'
;MSNHRLPRRAMFYGVVEGEQLIAAKLHPQTIVQGWREATKLALAALDSAAHQLSNQSDAEFRNRLLSIARTTLSSKLLTQHKEHFANLAVDAVLRLKGSGNLDAIQIIQKLGGTMTDSYLDEGFLLDKRPGVNQPKRVENAKILIANTPMDADKIKVFGSKIQVDAISKVAELELAEKQKMKDKVDKILKHNCSVFINR
;
A
#
# COMPACT_ATOMS: atom_id res chain seq x y z
N MET A 1 -12.51 9.74 16.56
CA MET A 1 -12.13 11.15 16.37
C MET A 1 -11.08 11.23 15.29
N SER A 2 -11.49 11.36 14.03
CA SER A 2 -10.57 11.44 12.90
C SER A 2 -10.09 12.88 12.72
N ASN A 3 -8.78 13.07 12.83
CA ASN A 3 -8.13 14.37 12.79
C ASN A 3 -8.07 14.87 11.32
N HIS A 4 -9.16 15.43 10.82
CA HIS A 4 -9.25 16.01 9.48
C HIS A 4 -8.54 17.37 9.47
N ARG A 5 -7.25 17.38 9.11
CA ARG A 5 -6.52 18.63 8.85
C ARG A 5 -7.13 19.32 7.63
N LEU A 6 -7.69 20.51 7.84
CA LEU A 6 -8.16 21.37 6.75
C LEU A 6 -7.01 21.69 5.78
N PRO A 7 -7.27 21.74 4.46
CA PRO A 7 -6.25 22.10 3.48
C PRO A 7 -5.71 23.51 3.75
N ARG A 8 -4.39 23.71 3.58
CA ARG A 8 -3.66 24.95 3.94
C ARG A 8 -4.31 26.25 3.41
N ARG A 9 -4.98 26.19 2.26
CA ARG A 9 -5.71 27.33 1.67
C ARG A 9 -6.93 27.76 2.51
N ALA A 10 -7.75 26.81 2.97
CA ALA A 10 -8.93 27.12 3.76
C ALA A 10 -8.55 27.74 5.13
N MET A 11 -7.44 27.27 5.70
CA MET A 11 -6.88 27.85 6.93
C MET A 11 -6.42 29.30 6.70
N PHE A 12 -5.81 29.60 5.55
CA PHE A 12 -5.36 30.96 5.22
C PHE A 12 -6.51 31.94 5.04
N TYR A 13 -7.56 31.57 4.28
CA TYR A 13 -8.74 32.42 4.11
C TYR A 13 -9.51 32.64 5.42
N GLY A 14 -9.66 31.60 6.25
CA GLY A 14 -10.27 31.76 7.57
C GLY A 14 -9.51 32.77 8.44
N VAL A 15 -8.17 32.76 8.39
CA VAL A 15 -7.35 33.72 9.14
C VAL A 15 -7.53 35.14 8.62
N VAL A 16 -7.55 35.36 7.30
CA VAL A 16 -7.74 36.69 6.69
C VAL A 16 -9.09 37.31 7.09
N GLU A 17 -10.17 36.54 7.06
CA GLU A 17 -11.49 37.00 7.50
C GLU A 17 -11.52 37.24 9.02
N GLY A 18 -10.82 36.41 9.79
CA GLY A 18 -10.65 36.59 11.23
C GLY A 18 -9.95 37.91 11.58
N GLU A 19 -8.88 38.26 10.86
CA GLU A 19 -8.15 39.52 11.05
C GLU A 19 -9.06 40.75 10.82
N GLN A 20 -9.92 40.71 9.80
CA GLN A 20 -10.90 41.78 9.53
C GLN A 20 -11.91 41.93 10.67
N LEU A 21 -12.41 40.82 11.22
CA LEU A 21 -13.36 40.83 12.34
C LEU A 21 -12.72 41.32 13.65
N ILE A 22 -11.44 41.01 13.87
CA ILE A 22 -10.67 41.55 15.00
C ILE A 22 -10.44 43.06 14.80
N ALA A 23 -10.14 43.51 13.59
CA ALA A 23 -10.03 44.94 13.26
C ALA A 23 -11.35 45.68 13.49
N ALA A 24 -12.49 45.01 13.32
CA ALA A 24 -13.82 45.50 13.69
C ALA A 24 -14.12 45.46 15.21
N LYS A 25 -13.12 45.21 16.05
CA LYS A 25 -13.19 45.13 17.52
C LYS A 25 -14.05 44.00 18.09
N LEU A 26 -14.28 42.93 17.35
CA LEU A 26 -14.94 41.74 17.88
C LEU A 26 -13.98 40.92 18.74
N HIS A 27 -14.46 40.45 19.90
CA HIS A 27 -13.65 39.60 20.76
C HIS A 27 -13.38 38.25 20.06
N PRO A 28 -12.12 37.76 20.03
CA PRO A 28 -11.76 36.53 19.32
C PRO A 28 -12.60 35.31 19.73
N GLN A 29 -12.99 35.22 21.00
CA GLN A 29 -13.84 34.14 21.50
C GLN A 29 -15.22 34.08 20.82
N THR A 30 -15.79 35.24 20.50
CA THR A 30 -17.09 35.34 19.82
C THR A 30 -16.98 34.89 18.37
N ILE A 31 -15.89 35.23 17.70
CA ILE A 31 -15.60 34.79 16.32
C ILE A 31 -15.46 33.27 16.27
N VAL A 32 -14.72 32.68 17.21
CA VAL A 32 -14.53 31.22 17.31
C VAL A 32 -15.85 30.50 17.57
N GLN A 33 -16.72 31.04 18.43
CA GLN A 33 -18.04 30.47 18.68
C GLN A 33 -18.91 30.50 17.42
N GLY A 34 -18.97 31.65 16.73
CA GLY A 34 -19.71 31.78 15.47
C GLY A 34 -19.23 30.81 14.39
N TRP A 35 -17.91 30.65 14.21
CA TRP A 35 -17.37 29.70 13.24
C TRP A 35 -17.64 28.24 13.59
N ARG A 36 -17.66 27.88 14.89
CA ARG A 36 -18.03 26.51 15.31
C ARG A 36 -19.48 26.20 14.96
N GLU A 37 -20.39 27.14 15.18
CA GLU A 37 -21.81 26.97 14.82
C GLU A 37 -21.99 26.92 13.30
N ALA A 38 -21.34 27.83 12.58
CA ALA A 38 -21.35 27.84 11.12
C ALA A 38 -20.80 26.53 10.53
N THR A 39 -19.72 25.97 11.10
CA THR A 39 -19.16 24.69 10.65
C THR A 39 -20.17 23.55 10.83
N LYS A 40 -20.90 23.51 11.96
CA LYS A 40 -21.93 22.50 12.19
C LYS A 40 -23.07 22.61 11.18
N LEU A 41 -23.56 23.82 10.92
CA LEU A 41 -24.61 24.08 9.92
C LEU A 41 -24.13 23.71 8.51
N ALA A 42 -22.89 24.05 8.16
CA ALA A 42 -22.30 23.71 6.87
C ALA A 42 -22.15 22.19 6.69
N LEU A 43 -21.75 21.45 7.73
CA LEU A 43 -21.71 19.99 7.70
C LEU A 43 -23.11 19.39 7.54
N ALA A 44 -24.11 19.88 8.28
CA ALA A 44 -25.49 19.42 8.14
C ALA A 44 -26.05 19.70 6.73
N ALA A 45 -25.74 20.86 6.15
CA ALA A 45 -26.10 21.19 4.78
C ALA A 45 -25.40 20.26 3.77
N LEU A 46 -24.11 19.96 3.98
CA LEU A 46 -23.35 19.01 3.15
C LEU A 46 -23.97 17.62 3.19
N ASP A 47 -24.32 17.12 4.37
CA ASP A 47 -24.97 15.81 4.53
C ASP A 47 -26.34 15.78 3.85
N SER A 48 -27.11 16.89 3.91
CA SER A 48 -28.40 17.00 3.21
C SER A 48 -28.27 17.03 1.69
N ALA A 49 -27.15 17.55 1.17
CA ALA A 49 -26.86 17.61 -0.25
C ALA A 49 -26.15 16.33 -0.76
N ALA A 50 -25.73 15.43 0.14
CA ALA A 50 -25.01 14.22 -0.22
C ALA A 50 -25.95 13.22 -0.89
N HIS A 51 -25.70 12.94 -2.17
CA HIS A 51 -26.40 11.88 -2.88
C HIS A 51 -25.79 10.51 -2.56
N GLN A 52 -26.55 9.67 -1.86
CA GLN A 52 -26.15 8.29 -1.58
C GLN A 52 -26.25 7.42 -2.85
N LEU A 53 -25.21 6.61 -3.09
CA LEU A 53 -25.08 5.76 -4.28
C LEU A 53 -25.61 4.32 -4.07
N SER A 54 -26.30 4.05 -2.96
CA SER A 54 -26.63 2.67 -2.52
C SER A 54 -27.52 1.87 -3.45
N ASN A 55 -28.27 2.52 -4.35
CA ASN A 55 -29.30 1.88 -5.19
C ASN A 55 -29.01 1.99 -6.69
N GLN A 56 -27.79 2.37 -7.09
CA GLN A 56 -27.43 2.54 -8.49
C GLN A 56 -26.91 1.24 -9.11
N SER A 57 -27.06 1.13 -10.44
CA SER A 57 -26.47 0.02 -11.19
C SER A 57 -24.94 0.04 -11.10
N ASP A 58 -24.31 -1.14 -11.20
CA ASP A 58 -22.84 -1.27 -11.16
C ASP A 58 -22.13 -0.37 -12.20
N ALA A 59 -22.77 -0.14 -13.35
CA ALA A 59 -22.27 0.71 -14.41
C ALA A 59 -22.25 2.21 -14.01
N GLU A 60 -23.33 2.68 -13.39
CA GLU A 60 -23.40 4.06 -12.89
C GLU A 60 -22.43 4.30 -11.74
N PHE A 61 -22.30 3.31 -10.84
CA PHE A 61 -21.32 3.35 -9.76
C PHE A 61 -19.89 3.48 -10.29
N ARG A 62 -19.51 2.67 -11.29
CA ARG A 62 -18.21 2.78 -11.96
C ARG A 62 -17.99 4.15 -12.61
N ASN A 63 -18.99 4.68 -13.32
CA ASN A 63 -18.89 5.99 -13.96
C ASN A 63 -18.69 7.13 -12.96
N ARG A 64 -19.34 7.05 -11.80
CA ARG A 64 -19.16 8.01 -10.70
C ARG A 64 -17.75 7.92 -10.12
N LEU A 65 -17.23 6.72 -9.88
CA LEU A 65 -15.86 6.52 -9.44
C LEU A 65 -14.84 7.08 -10.44
N LEU A 66 -15.07 6.88 -11.74
CA LEU A 66 -14.24 7.46 -12.80
C LEU A 66 -14.25 8.99 -12.77
N SER A 67 -15.42 9.61 -12.58
CA SER A 67 -15.54 11.06 -12.45
C SER A 67 -14.75 11.60 -11.24
N ILE A 68 -14.81 10.91 -10.10
CA ILE A 68 -14.02 11.26 -8.90
C ILE A 68 -12.53 11.13 -9.19
N ALA A 69 -12.10 10.01 -9.77
CA ALA A 69 -10.69 9.78 -10.12
C ALA A 69 -10.17 10.84 -11.10
N ARG A 70 -10.91 11.15 -12.18
CA ARG A 70 -10.56 12.21 -13.13
C ARG A 70 -10.42 13.58 -12.46
N THR A 71 -11.33 13.92 -11.55
CA THR A 71 -11.30 15.20 -10.83
C THR A 71 -10.05 15.32 -9.97
N THR A 72 -9.72 14.27 -9.20
CA THR A 72 -8.54 14.25 -8.32
C THR A 72 -7.21 14.24 -9.08
N LEU A 73 -7.17 13.67 -10.28
CA LEU A 73 -5.97 13.64 -11.14
C LEU A 73 -5.78 14.94 -11.93
N SER A 74 -6.86 15.70 -12.17
CA SER A 74 -6.81 16.93 -12.99
C SER A 74 -6.00 18.06 -12.35
N SER A 75 -5.74 18.02 -11.04
CA SER A 75 -4.90 19.02 -10.36
C SER A 75 -3.42 18.59 -10.22
N LYS A 76 -3.01 17.49 -10.86
CA LYS A 76 -1.67 16.89 -10.74
C LYS A 76 -0.97 16.82 -12.10
N LEU A 77 0.33 16.51 -12.11
CA LEU A 77 1.14 16.36 -13.33
C LEU A 77 0.59 15.32 -14.33
N LEU A 78 -0.31 14.44 -13.90
CA LEU A 78 -0.93 13.39 -14.69
C LEU A 78 -2.10 13.87 -15.57
N THR A 79 -2.32 15.18 -15.74
CA THR A 79 -3.47 15.72 -16.49
C THR A 79 -3.58 15.20 -17.91
N GLN A 80 -2.44 15.00 -18.59
CA GLN A 80 -2.37 14.55 -19.98
C GLN A 80 -2.84 13.10 -20.16
N HIS A 81 -2.60 12.25 -19.15
CA HIS A 81 -2.96 10.82 -19.17
C HIS A 81 -3.97 10.45 -18.08
N LYS A 82 -4.77 11.42 -17.63
CA LYS A 82 -5.71 11.24 -16.51
C LYS A 82 -6.73 10.15 -16.75
N GLU A 83 -7.10 9.93 -18.02
CA GLU A 83 -8.09 8.92 -18.40
C GLU A 83 -7.56 7.50 -18.17
N HIS A 84 -6.32 7.26 -18.59
CA HIS A 84 -5.63 5.98 -18.42
C HIS A 84 -5.48 5.62 -16.93
N PHE A 85 -4.92 6.54 -16.14
CA PHE A 85 -4.74 6.33 -14.71
C PHE A 85 -6.06 6.27 -13.92
N ALA A 86 -7.10 6.98 -14.36
CA ALA A 86 -8.43 6.90 -13.75
C ALA A 86 -9.02 5.48 -13.92
N ASN A 87 -8.94 4.92 -15.13
CA ASN A 87 -9.40 3.56 -15.40
C ASN A 87 -8.63 2.53 -14.55
N LEU A 88 -7.30 2.62 -14.54
CA LEU A 88 -6.46 1.72 -13.73
C LEU A 88 -6.78 1.79 -12.22
N ALA A 89 -6.98 2.99 -11.69
CA ALA A 89 -7.31 3.16 -10.27
C ALA A 89 -8.70 2.61 -9.93
N VAL A 90 -9.70 2.85 -10.76
CA VAL A 90 -11.07 2.34 -10.54
C VAL A 90 -11.10 0.82 -10.65
N ASP A 91 -10.42 0.24 -11.64
CA ASP A 91 -10.36 -1.20 -11.81
C ASP A 91 -9.64 -1.89 -10.63
N ALA A 92 -8.56 -1.29 -10.11
CA ALA A 92 -7.88 -1.79 -8.91
C ALA A 92 -8.77 -1.76 -7.67
N VAL A 93 -9.54 -0.67 -7.48
CA VAL A 93 -10.44 -0.52 -6.31
C VAL A 93 -11.64 -1.46 -6.40
N LEU A 94 -12.23 -1.65 -7.59
CA LEU A 94 -13.35 -2.57 -7.77
C LEU A 94 -12.95 -4.03 -7.46
N ARG A 95 -11.69 -4.40 -7.73
CA ARG A 95 -11.16 -5.74 -7.38
C ARG A 95 -11.08 -6.00 -5.87
N LEU A 96 -10.97 -4.96 -5.04
CA LEU A 96 -10.91 -5.11 -3.58
C LEU A 96 -12.25 -5.53 -2.94
N LYS A 97 -13.36 -5.55 -3.71
CA LYS A 97 -14.70 -6.00 -3.28
C LYS A 97 -15.12 -5.43 -1.90
N GLY A 98 -14.86 -4.15 -1.68
CA GLY A 98 -15.26 -3.46 -0.45
C GLY A 98 -14.25 -3.53 0.70
N SER A 99 -13.11 -4.21 0.55
CA SER A 99 -12.00 -4.04 1.49
C SER A 99 -11.34 -2.68 1.25
N GLY A 100 -11.45 -1.76 2.20
CA GLY A 100 -10.80 -0.44 2.14
C GLY A 100 -9.29 -0.48 2.38
N ASN A 101 -8.66 -1.66 2.31
CA ASN A 101 -7.26 -1.86 2.65
C ASN A 101 -6.39 -1.49 1.45
N LEU A 102 -5.78 -0.31 1.52
CA LEU A 102 -4.86 0.19 0.50
C LEU A 102 -3.59 -0.66 0.35
N ASP A 103 -3.21 -1.40 1.40
CA ASP A 103 -2.04 -2.28 1.39
C ASP A 103 -2.18 -3.45 0.39
N ALA A 104 -3.40 -3.77 -0.03
CA ALA A 104 -3.65 -4.77 -1.06
C ALA A 104 -3.31 -4.27 -2.48
N ILE A 105 -3.17 -2.94 -2.68
CA ILE A 105 -2.76 -2.35 -3.95
C ILE A 105 -1.27 -2.00 -3.85
N GLN A 106 -0.44 -2.85 -4.44
CA GLN A 106 0.99 -2.58 -4.52
C GLN A 106 1.31 -1.67 -5.71
N ILE A 107 1.95 -0.53 -5.45
CA ILE A 107 2.44 0.38 -6.49
C ILE A 107 3.93 0.11 -6.71
N ILE A 108 4.28 -0.37 -7.89
CA ILE A 108 5.68 -0.61 -8.30
C ILE A 108 6.04 0.43 -9.36
N GLN A 109 7.09 1.21 -9.09
CA GLN A 109 7.61 2.20 -10.03
C GLN A 109 8.87 1.66 -10.67
N LYS A 110 8.88 1.59 -12.00
CA LYS A 110 10.03 1.21 -12.80
C LYS A 110 10.42 2.36 -13.71
N LEU A 111 11.72 2.62 -13.79
CA LEU A 111 12.28 3.57 -14.73
C LEU A 111 12.32 2.93 -16.12
N GLY A 112 11.87 3.67 -17.13
CA GLY A 112 11.79 3.22 -18.53
C GLY A 112 10.36 3.17 -19.06
N GLY A 113 10.21 3.34 -20.37
CA GLY A 113 8.91 3.41 -21.04
C GLY A 113 8.24 4.79 -20.97
N THR A 114 7.00 4.83 -21.46
CA THR A 114 6.11 6.00 -21.44
C THR A 114 5.06 5.85 -20.34
N MET A 115 4.43 6.97 -19.94
CA MET A 115 3.39 6.94 -18.91
C MET A 115 2.17 6.09 -19.31
N THR A 116 1.92 5.95 -20.61
CA THR A 116 0.89 5.08 -21.19
C THR A 116 1.20 3.59 -21.07
N ASP A 117 2.47 3.22 -20.85
CA ASP A 117 2.88 1.82 -20.67
C ASP A 117 2.62 1.31 -19.25
N SER A 118 2.11 2.17 -18.36
CA SER A 118 1.67 1.75 -17.03
C SER A 118 0.45 0.84 -17.16
N TYR A 119 0.43 -0.30 -16.46
CA TYR A 119 -0.68 -1.24 -16.49
C TYR A 119 -1.00 -1.78 -15.10
N LEU A 120 -2.19 -2.35 -14.97
CA LEU A 120 -2.65 -3.09 -13.80
C LEU A 120 -2.62 -4.58 -14.14
N ASP A 121 -1.79 -5.34 -13.44
CA ASP A 121 -1.73 -6.80 -13.61
C ASP A 121 -2.93 -7.48 -12.92
N GLU A 122 -3.39 -8.61 -13.46
CA GLU A 122 -4.46 -9.43 -12.90
C GLU A 122 -3.90 -10.39 -11.84
N GLY A 123 -3.39 -9.81 -10.75
CA GLY A 123 -2.81 -10.59 -9.66
C GLY A 123 -1.86 -9.75 -8.80
N PHE A 124 -0.75 -10.37 -8.43
CA PHE A 124 0.27 -9.76 -7.59
C PHE A 124 1.62 -9.81 -8.29
N LEU A 125 2.25 -8.65 -8.45
CA LEU A 125 3.54 -8.53 -9.12
C LEU A 125 4.66 -8.43 -8.06
N LEU A 126 5.64 -9.32 -8.17
CA LEU A 126 6.84 -9.28 -7.33
C LEU A 126 8.03 -8.83 -8.18
N ASP A 127 8.62 -7.69 -7.81
CA ASP A 127 9.85 -7.18 -8.42
C ASP A 127 11.10 -7.91 -7.89
N LYS A 128 11.17 -9.22 -8.14
CA LYS A 128 12.29 -10.09 -7.80
C LYS A 128 12.62 -10.99 -8.97
N ARG A 129 13.92 -11.19 -9.21
CA ARG A 129 14.39 -12.16 -10.21
C ARG A 129 14.29 -13.56 -9.60
N PRO A 130 13.80 -14.56 -10.36
CA PRO A 130 13.87 -15.95 -9.92
C PRO A 130 15.33 -16.38 -9.73
N GLY A 131 15.54 -17.43 -8.93
CA GLY A 131 16.84 -18.03 -8.70
C GLY A 131 17.45 -18.61 -9.98
N VAL A 132 18.75 -18.91 -9.93
CA VAL A 132 19.49 -19.49 -11.06
C VAL A 132 18.89 -20.85 -11.44
N ASN A 133 18.69 -21.07 -12.75
CA ASN A 133 18.12 -22.31 -13.32
C ASN A 133 16.71 -22.68 -12.83
N GLN A 134 15.93 -21.72 -12.32
CA GLN A 134 14.52 -21.94 -12.00
C GLN A 134 13.63 -21.84 -13.25
N PRO A 135 12.49 -22.57 -13.29
CA PRO A 135 11.55 -22.46 -14.39
C PRO A 135 10.97 -21.05 -14.48
N LYS A 136 10.94 -20.48 -15.70
CA LYS A 136 10.40 -19.12 -15.94
C LYS A 136 8.87 -19.06 -15.87
N ARG A 137 8.20 -20.19 -16.03
CA ARG A 137 6.74 -20.32 -16.01
C ARG A 137 6.37 -21.57 -15.22
N VAL A 138 5.42 -21.44 -14.31
CA VAL A 138 4.87 -22.53 -13.51
C VAL A 138 3.35 -22.45 -13.62
N GLU A 139 2.71 -23.53 -14.06
CA GLU A 139 1.25 -23.63 -14.15
C GLU A 139 0.70 -24.29 -12.89
N ASN A 140 -0.48 -23.85 -12.41
CA ASN A 140 -1.10 -24.34 -11.17
C ASN A 140 -0.17 -24.33 -9.95
N ALA A 141 0.48 -23.19 -9.73
CA ALA A 141 1.48 -23.04 -8.68
C ALA A 141 0.89 -23.18 -7.26
N LYS A 142 1.47 -24.07 -6.46
CA LYS A 142 1.27 -24.12 -5.00
C LYS A 142 2.37 -23.30 -4.34
N ILE A 143 1.99 -22.14 -3.81
CA ILE A 143 2.90 -21.15 -3.28
C ILE A 143 3.01 -21.32 -1.76
N LEU A 144 4.23 -21.50 -1.26
CA LEU A 144 4.54 -21.41 0.17
C LEU A 144 5.23 -20.08 0.45
N ILE A 145 4.61 -19.28 1.30
CA ILE A 145 5.18 -18.03 1.78
C ILE A 145 5.74 -18.27 3.18
N ALA A 146 7.05 -18.12 3.34
CA ALA A 146 7.72 -18.29 4.62
C ALA A 146 8.60 -17.08 4.97
N ASN A 147 8.94 -16.98 6.25
CA ASN A 147 9.87 -15.99 6.78
C ASN A 147 10.92 -16.73 7.62
N THR A 148 11.61 -17.68 6.99
CA THR A 148 12.55 -18.59 7.66
C THR A 148 13.95 -18.33 7.10
N PRO A 149 14.97 -18.10 7.95
CA PRO A 149 16.33 -17.91 7.45
C PRO A 149 16.84 -19.20 6.78
N MET A 150 17.24 -19.06 5.52
CA MET A 150 17.90 -20.10 4.73
C MET A 150 19.43 -19.95 4.73
N ASP A 151 19.94 -18.81 5.18
CA ASP A 151 21.37 -18.61 5.42
C ASP A 151 21.84 -19.37 6.67
N ALA A 152 23.18 -19.43 6.82
CA ALA A 152 23.85 -20.05 7.96
C ALA A 152 23.08 -19.76 9.25
N ASP A 153 22.66 -20.81 9.95
CA ASP A 153 22.01 -20.71 11.24
C ASP A 153 23.03 -20.16 12.23
N LYS A 154 23.24 -18.84 12.21
CA LYS A 154 23.73 -18.11 13.36
C LYS A 154 22.64 -18.29 14.38
N ILE A 155 22.80 -19.35 15.17
CA ILE A 155 21.99 -19.60 16.35
C ILE A 155 21.94 -18.25 17.05
N LYS A 156 20.73 -17.71 17.26
CA LYS A 156 20.52 -16.38 17.88
C LYS A 156 20.94 -16.36 19.36
N VAL A 157 21.91 -17.18 19.75
CA VAL A 157 22.66 -17.05 20.99
C VAL A 157 23.76 -16.02 20.71
N PHE A 158 23.43 -14.76 20.95
CA PHE A 158 24.42 -13.70 21.03
C PHE A 158 25.58 -14.18 21.93
N GLY A 159 26.79 -14.30 21.37
CA GLY A 159 28.01 -14.60 22.13
C GLY A 159 28.59 -16.02 22.00
N SER A 160 27.99 -16.91 21.19
CA SER A 160 28.62 -18.23 20.95
C SER A 160 29.83 -18.12 20.02
N LYS A 161 31.03 -18.01 20.61
CA LYS A 161 32.29 -18.20 19.90
C LYS A 161 32.56 -19.70 19.78
N ILE A 162 32.62 -20.21 18.56
CA ILE A 162 33.04 -21.59 18.31
C ILE A 162 34.56 -21.62 18.51
N GLN A 163 35.01 -22.16 19.65
CA GLN A 163 36.41 -22.53 19.87
C GLN A 163 36.59 -23.99 19.44
N VAL A 164 37.58 -24.22 18.59
CA VAL A 164 37.86 -25.53 17.98
C VAL A 164 39.31 -25.90 18.29
N ASP A 165 39.50 -27.04 18.95
CA ASP A 165 40.82 -27.52 19.37
C ASP A 165 41.66 -28.08 18.21
N ALA A 166 41.01 -28.44 17.10
CA ALA A 166 41.65 -29.06 15.94
C ALA A 166 40.93 -28.67 14.64
N ILE A 167 41.69 -28.60 13.54
CA ILE A 167 41.19 -28.28 12.20
C ILE A 167 40.14 -29.29 11.72
N SER A 168 40.23 -30.56 12.15
CA SER A 168 39.26 -31.61 11.83
C SER A 168 37.84 -31.29 12.32
N LYS A 169 37.70 -30.69 13.50
CA LYS A 169 36.40 -30.30 14.07
C LYS A 169 35.74 -29.18 13.27
N VAL A 170 36.51 -28.34 12.58
CA VAL A 170 35.96 -27.30 11.69
C VAL A 170 35.27 -27.93 10.49
N ALA A 171 35.91 -28.92 9.86
CA ALA A 171 35.32 -29.64 8.72
C ALA A 171 34.03 -30.38 9.11
N GLU A 172 33.98 -30.98 10.31
CA GLU A 172 32.77 -31.62 10.84
C GLU A 172 31.62 -30.62 11.07
N LEU A 173 31.94 -29.42 11.58
CA LEU A 173 30.95 -28.35 11.76
C LEU A 173 30.39 -27.85 10.41
N GLU A 174 31.24 -27.68 9.40
CA GLU A 174 30.79 -27.32 8.04
C GLU A 174 29.86 -28.37 7.44
N LEU A 175 30.18 -29.67 7.63
CA LEU A 175 29.31 -30.76 7.18
C LEU A 175 27.98 -30.79 7.94
N ALA A 176 28.01 -30.54 9.24
CA ALA A 176 26.81 -30.47 10.07
C ALA A 176 25.89 -29.30 9.66
N GLU A 177 26.45 -28.13 9.30
CA GLU A 177 25.69 -27.01 8.75
C GLU A 177 25.04 -27.36 7.41
N LYS A 178 25.79 -27.98 6.49
CA LYS A 178 25.25 -28.47 5.21
C LYS A 178 24.12 -29.47 5.42
N GLN A 179 24.21 -30.36 6.40
CA GLN A 179 23.16 -31.33 6.68
C GLN A 179 21.90 -30.66 7.25
N LYS A 180 22.04 -29.70 8.18
CA LYS A 180 20.90 -28.92 8.69
C LYS A 180 20.16 -28.18 7.58
N MET A 181 20.89 -27.64 6.58
CA MET A 181 20.27 -27.01 5.42
C MET A 181 19.46 -28.01 4.59
N LYS A 182 19.97 -29.22 4.37
CA LYS A 182 19.22 -30.30 3.68
C LYS A 182 17.93 -30.65 4.43
N ASP A 183 18.02 -30.84 5.75
CA ASP A 183 16.85 -31.19 6.56
C ASP A 183 15.75 -30.11 6.50
N LYS A 184 16.13 -28.83 6.39
CA LYS A 184 15.17 -27.72 6.17
C LYS A 184 14.52 -27.81 4.79
N VAL A 185 15.30 -28.07 3.74
CA VAL A 185 14.77 -28.24 2.38
C VAL A 185 13.83 -29.44 2.30
N ASP A 186 14.15 -30.55 2.96
CA ASP A 186 13.30 -31.73 3.01
C ASP A 186 11.96 -31.45 3.70
N LYS A 187 11.96 -30.61 4.75
CA LYS A 187 10.70 -30.13 5.37
C LYS A 187 9.87 -29.29 4.40
N ILE A 188 10.51 -28.41 3.62
CA ILE A 188 9.80 -27.62 2.59
C ILE A 188 9.22 -28.55 1.52
N LEU A 189 9.98 -29.54 1.07
CA LEU A 189 9.56 -30.51 0.07
C LEU A 189 8.32 -31.30 0.52
N LYS A 190 8.24 -31.67 1.80
CA LYS A 190 7.08 -32.38 2.39
C LYS A 190 5.76 -31.61 2.26
N HIS A 191 5.81 -30.27 2.15
CA HIS A 191 4.61 -29.46 1.93
C HIS A 191 4.07 -29.54 0.49
N ASN A 192 4.77 -30.23 -0.44
CA ASN A 192 4.37 -30.39 -1.83
C ASN A 192 4.11 -29.05 -2.55
N CYS A 193 4.96 -28.07 -2.29
CA CYS A 193 4.87 -26.73 -2.88
C CYS A 193 5.71 -26.65 -4.16
N SER A 194 5.19 -25.96 -5.18
CA SER A 194 5.90 -25.76 -6.45
C SER A 194 6.68 -24.46 -6.49
N VAL A 195 6.27 -23.45 -5.71
CA VAL A 195 6.94 -22.15 -5.61
C VAL A 195 7.14 -21.81 -4.14
N PHE A 196 8.38 -21.54 -3.76
CA PHE A 196 8.75 -21.12 -2.40
C PHE A 196 9.16 -19.65 -2.42
N ILE A 197 8.41 -18.81 -1.72
CA ILE A 197 8.69 -17.38 -1.56
C ILE A 197 9.13 -17.17 -0.12
N ASN A 198 10.38 -16.78 0.06
CA ASN A 198 10.94 -16.44 1.36
C ASN A 198 11.23 -14.94 1.43
N ARG A 199 11.04 -14.35 2.61
CA ARG A 199 11.38 -12.96 2.88
C ARG A 199 12.87 -12.78 3.19
#